data_AF-A0A4Q5QXF0-F1
#
_entry.id   AF-A0A4Q5QXF0-F1
#
_cell.length_a   1.000
_cell.length_b   1.000
_cell.length_c   1.000
_cell.angle_alpha   90.00
_cell.angle_beta   90.00
_cell.angle_gamma   90.00
#
_symmetry.space_group_name_H-M   'P 1'
#
loop_
_entity.id
_entity.type
_entity.pdbx_description
1 polymer ?
#
loop_
_entity_poly.entity_id
_entity_poly.type
_entity_poly.pdbx_seq_one_letter_code
_entity_poly.pdbx_strand_id
1 'polypeptide(L)' 'MVIKSAEYIISSPDLSGCPAPDKPEYAFIGRSNVGKSSLINLLCDNQKLAKTSGTPGKTQLINH' A
#
# COMPACT_ATOMS: atom_id res chain seq x y z
N MET A 1 -6.43 -5.00 -16.86
CA MET A 1 -5.12 -5.38 -16.28
C MET A 1 -5.38 -6.51 -15.31
N VAL A 2 -4.62 -7.61 -15.40
CA VAL A 2 -4.78 -8.77 -14.50
C VAL A 2 -3.54 -8.85 -13.63
N ILE A 3 -3.67 -8.58 -12.34
CA ILE A 3 -2.58 -8.76 -11.36
C ILE A 3 -2.55 -10.26 -10.98
N LYS A 4 -1.41 -10.93 -11.19
CA LYS A 4 -1.26 -12.36 -10.92
C LYS A 4 -0.85 -12.65 -9.48
N SER A 5 -0.05 -11.76 -8.89
CA SER A 5 0.43 -11.85 -7.51
C SER A 5 0.68 -10.45 -6.96
N ALA A 6 0.54 -10.32 -5.65
CA ALA A 6 0.86 -9.12 -4.91
C ALA A 6 1.29 -9.51 -3.50
N GLU A 7 2.39 -8.94 -3.03
CA GLU A 7 3.00 -9.23 -1.75
C GLU A 7 3.35 -7.92 -1.07
N TYR A 8 3.17 -7.88 0.24
CA TYR A 8 3.66 -6.78 1.07
C TYR A 8 5.14 -7.01 1.36
N ILE A 9 5.97 -6.01 1.10
CA ILE A 9 7.42 -6.07 1.23
C ILE A 9 7.85 -5.40 2.53
N ILE A 10 7.57 -4.10 2.70
CA ILE A 10 8.09 -3.32 3.82
C ILE A 10 7.25 -2.07 4.11
N SER A 11 7.30 -1.62 5.37
CA SER A 11 6.81 -0.31 5.79
C SER A 11 8.00 0.56 6.17
N SER A 12 8.18 1.67 5.47
CA SER A 12 9.30 2.59 5.66
C SER A 12 8.81 3.90 6.28
N PRO A 13 9.46 4.43 7.33
CA PRO A 13 9.05 5.70 7.95
C PRO A 13 9.38 6.92 7.08
N ASP A 14 10.37 6.79 6.21
CA ASP A 14 10.82 7.81 5.29
C ASP A 14 11.31 7.17 3.99
N LEU A 15 11.58 8.01 2.99
CA LEU A 15 11.98 7.57 1.65
C LEU A 15 13.33 6.85 1.64
N SER A 16 14.23 7.14 2.58
CA SER A 16 15.56 6.50 2.63
C SER A 16 15.48 5.03 3.04
N GLY A 17 14.41 4.65 3.75
CA GLY A 17 14.12 3.27 4.10
C GLY A 17 13.35 2.49 3.02
N CYS A 18 12.99 3.11 1.89
CA CYS A 18 12.32 2.42 0.78
C CYS A 18 13.29 1.50 0.04
N PRO A 19 12.79 0.40 -0.56
CA PRO A 19 13.60 -0.42 -1.44
C PRO A 19 14.13 0.40 -2.63
N ALA A 20 15.28 0.00 -3.16
CA ALA A 20 15.80 0.62 -4.37
C ALA A 20 14.83 0.36 -5.53
N PRO A 21 14.51 1.39 -6.34
CA PRO A 21 13.56 1.24 -7.44
C PRO A 21 14.13 0.32 -8.52
N ASP A 22 13.45 -0.79 -8.79
CA ASP A 22 13.81 -1.76 -9.82
C ASP A 22 12.80 -1.80 -10.99
N LYS A 23 11.62 -1.19 -10.81
CA LYS A 23 10.50 -1.12 -11.76
C LYS A 23 9.72 0.19 -11.60
N PRO A 24 8.87 0.57 -12.57
CA PRO A 24 7.95 1.69 -12.40
C PRO A 24 6.99 1.45 -11.22
N GLU A 25 6.85 2.44 -10.35
CA GLU A 25 5.98 2.39 -9.17
C GLU A 25 4.78 3.33 -9.32
N TYR A 26 3.67 2.97 -8.68
CA TYR A 26 2.43 3.74 -8.67
C TYR A 26 2.01 4.03 -7.23
N ALA A 27 2.05 5.29 -6.84
CA ALA A 27 1.69 5.71 -5.48
C ALA A 27 0.17 5.98 -5.34
N PHE A 28 -0.44 5.43 -4.29
CA PHE A 28 -1.82 5.73 -3.91
C PHE A 28 -1.87 6.70 -2.73
N ILE A 29 -2.33 7.94 -2.96
CA ILE A 29 -2.40 9.01 -1.94
C ILE A 29 -3.83 9.45 -1.65
N GLY A 30 -4.09 9.93 -0.44
CA GLY A 30 -5.40 10.42 -0.01
C GLY A 30 -5.61 10.38 1.51
N ARG A 31 -6.62 11.11 2.00
CA ARG A 31 -6.93 11.23 3.45
C ARG A 31 -7.13 9.87 4.14
N SER A 32 -7.05 9.83 5.46
CA SER A 32 -7.36 8.61 6.22
C SER A 32 -8.77 8.13 5.92
N ASN A 33 -8.97 6.81 5.82
CA ASN A 33 -10.27 6.15 5.63
C ASN A 33 -11.05 6.49 4.35
N VAL A 34 -10.43 7.08 3.32
CA VAL A 34 -11.06 7.32 2.00
C VAL A 34 -11.17 6.07 1.10
N GLY A 35 -10.75 4.90 1.58
CA GLY A 35 -10.85 3.64 0.83
C GLY A 35 -9.60 3.22 0.04
N LYS A 36 -8.43 3.85 0.24
CA LYS A 36 -7.17 3.48 -0.44
C LYS A 36 -6.83 2.00 -0.32
N SER A 37 -6.80 1.46 0.91
CA SER A 37 -6.51 0.05 1.16
C SER A 37 -7.56 -0.88 0.53
N SER A 38 -8.83 -0.47 0.52
CA SER A 38 -9.90 -1.22 -0.14
C SER A 38 -9.71 -1.28 -1.65
N LEU A 39 -9.28 -0.18 -2.28
CA LEU A 39 -8.96 -0.15 -3.70
C LEU A 39 -7.76 -1.05 -4.04
N ILE A 40 -6.69 -1.00 -3.25
CA ILE A 40 -5.52 -1.88 -3.44
C ILE A 40 -5.94 -3.35 -3.36
N ASN A 41 -6.69 -3.71 -2.32
CA ASN A 41 -7.18 -5.08 -2.14
C ASN A 41 -8.08 -5.54 -3.29
N LEU A 42 -8.91 -4.64 -3.85
CA LEU A 42 -9.75 -4.91 -5.02
C LEU A 42 -8.92 -5.13 -6.29
N LEU A 43 -7.92 -4.27 -6.54
CA LEU A 43 -7.06 -4.36 -7.73
C LEU A 43 -6.20 -5.63 -7.72
N CYS A 44 -5.74 -6.03 -6.53
CA CYS A 44 -4.88 -7.20 -6.34
C CYS A 44 -5.67 -8.51 -6.10
N ASP A 45 -7.01 -8.46 -6.11
CA ASP A 45 -7.89 -9.58 -5.75
C ASP A 45 -7.47 -10.28 -4.43
N ASN A 46 -7.03 -9.47 -3.46
CA ASN A 46 -6.50 -9.95 -2.18
C ASN A 46 -6.98 -9.06 -1.03
N GLN A 47 -7.96 -9.55 -0.27
CA GLN A 47 -8.58 -8.80 0.83
C GLN A 47 -7.66 -8.53 2.03
N LYS A 48 -6.49 -9.20 2.12
CA LYS A 48 -5.59 -9.12 3.29
C LYS A 48 -4.27 -8.41 2.99
N LEU A 49 -4.04 -7.92 1.77
CA LEU A 49 -2.79 -7.31 1.36
C LEU A 49 -2.55 -5.96 2.06
N ALA A 50 -3.41 -4.97 1.78
CA ALA A 50 -3.36 -3.67 2.40
C ALA A 50 -4.18 -3.67 3.68
N LYS A 51 -3.51 -3.48 4.82
CA LYS A 51 -4.15 -3.43 6.14
C LYS A 51 -5.11 -2.23 6.22
N THR A 52 -6.41 -2.51 6.37
CA THR A 52 -7.44 -1.52 6.70
C THR A 52 -7.48 -1.32 8.21
N SER A 53 -6.95 -0.21 8.73
CA SER A 53 -7.14 0.15 10.15
C SER A 53 -8.28 1.15 10.27
N GLY A 54 -9.24 0.89 11.16
CA GLY A 54 -10.31 1.85 11.47
C GLY A 54 -9.86 3.04 12.32
N THR A 55 -8.69 2.96 12.95
CA THR A 55 -8.15 4.04 13.80
C THR A 55 -7.34 5.02 12.94
N PRO A 56 -7.72 6.31 12.88
CA PRO A 56 -6.95 7.33 12.17
C PRO A 56 -5.52 7.45 12.71
N GLY A 57 -4.54 7.68 11.83
CA GLY A 57 -3.18 8.06 12.23
C GLY A 57 -2.14 6.93 12.32
N LYS A 58 -2.50 5.67 12.06
CA LYS A 58 -1.53 4.54 12.07
C LYS A 58 -0.69 4.39 10.79
N THR A 59 -1.12 4.96 9.66
CA THR A 59 -0.42 4.84 8.38
C THR A 59 0.36 6.12 8.05
N GLN A 60 1.39 6.42 8.86
CA GLN A 60 2.40 7.43 8.50
C GLN A 60 3.58 6.82 7.74
N LEU A 61 3.60 5.49 7.59
CA LEU A 61 4.64 4.73 6.90
C LEU A 61 4.29 4.58 5.42
N ILE A 62 5.31 4.59 4.57
CA ILE A 62 5.25 4.24 3.15
C ILE A 62 5.21 2.71 3.07
N ASN A 63 4.20 2.13 2.40
CA ASN A 63 4.06 0.68 2.27
C ASN A 63 4.39 0.27 0.84
N HIS A 64 5.33 -0.67 0.69
CA HIS A 64 5.64 -1.36 -0.57
C HIS A 64 5.16 -2.81 -0.48
#